data_AF-A0A8R7R479-F1
#
_entry.id   AF-A0A8R7R479-F1
#
_cell.length_a   1.000
_cell.length_b   1.000
_cell.length_c   1.000
_cell.angle_alpha   90.00
_cell.angle_beta   90.00
_cell.angle_gamma   90.00
#
_symmetry.space_group_name_H-M   'P 1'
#
loop_
_entity.id
_entity.type
_entity.pdbx_description
1 polymer ?
#
loop_
_entity_poly.entity_id
_entity_poly.type
_entity_poly.pdbx_seq_one_letter_code
_entity_poly.pdbx_strand_id
1 'polypeptide(L)'
;MDEGNVAQQLKQMTDFIRLEAVEKAFEIEAAAAEEFQIEKLQLVEAEKKKIRQDYEKKEKQVDIKKKIEYSMQLNASRIEVLQAQDDLVKSMMDSARKELLYQSRDHQSYKKLLRILIVQSLLHLKESAVILRCRKEDLELVESSWNLRGMSMRKRKMYIRLKSW
;
A
#
# COMPACT_ATOMS: atom_id res chain seq x y z
N MET A 1 -60.39 -72.50 -55.97
CA MET A 1 -59.59 -71.42 -55.33
C MET A 1 -58.18 -71.59 -55.87
N ASP A 2 -57.67 -70.57 -56.55
CA ASP A 2 -56.49 -70.66 -57.41
C ASP A 2 -55.21 -70.35 -56.60
N GLU A 3 -54.35 -71.36 -56.39
CA GLU A 3 -53.18 -71.29 -55.52
C GLU A 3 -52.19 -70.19 -55.92
N GLY A 4 -52.13 -69.83 -57.21
CA GLY A 4 -51.29 -68.73 -57.72
C GLY A 4 -51.73 -67.35 -57.22
N ASN A 5 -53.02 -67.15 -56.96
CA ASN A 5 -53.58 -65.89 -56.48
C ASN A 5 -53.30 -65.70 -54.97
N VAL A 6 -53.31 -66.80 -54.20
CA VAL A 6 -52.93 -66.82 -52.79
C VAL A 6 -51.44 -66.49 -52.62
N ALA A 7 -50.57 -67.04 -53.48
CA ALA A 7 -49.13 -66.76 -53.45
C ALA A 7 -48.80 -65.29 -53.78
N GLN A 8 -49.53 -64.66 -54.71
CA GLN A 8 -49.37 -63.24 -55.03
C GLN A 8 -49.79 -62.34 -53.86
N GLN A 9 -50.91 -62.61 -53.20
CA GLN A 9 -51.34 -61.87 -52.01
C GLN A 9 -50.35 -62.02 -50.86
N LEU A 10 -49.83 -63.22 -50.62
CA LEU A 10 -48.82 -63.46 -49.59
C LEU A 10 -47.55 -62.63 -49.84
N LYS A 11 -47.10 -62.58 -51.10
CA LYS A 11 -45.94 -61.78 -51.51
C LYS A 11 -46.19 -60.29 -51.28
N GLN A 12 -47.36 -59.79 -51.67
CA GLN A 12 -47.76 -58.40 -51.44
C GLN A 12 -47.76 -58.03 -49.96
N MET A 13 -48.29 -58.90 -49.10
CA MET A 13 -48.24 -58.71 -47.64
C MET A 13 -46.80 -58.72 -47.12
N THR A 14 -45.95 -59.61 -47.64
CA THR A 14 -44.55 -59.70 -47.22
C THR A 14 -43.76 -58.45 -47.62
N ASP A 15 -44.01 -57.92 -48.82
CA ASP A 15 -43.38 -56.70 -49.31
C ASP A 15 -43.86 -55.46 -48.53
N PHE A 16 -45.14 -55.41 -48.14
CA PHE A 16 -45.68 -54.37 -47.26
C PHE A 16 -45.00 -54.38 -45.89
N ILE A 17 -44.87 -55.55 -45.25
CA ILE A 17 -44.20 -55.68 -43.94
C ILE A 17 -42.74 -55.24 -44.03
N ARG A 18 -42.04 -55.54 -45.13
CA ARG A 18 -40.67 -55.08 -45.36
C ARG A 18 -40.60 -53.57 -45.52
N LEU A 19 -41.51 -52.97 -46.29
CA LEU A 19 -41.54 -51.53 -46.48
C LEU A 19 -41.80 -50.80 -45.16
N GLU A 20 -42.78 -51.27 -44.38
CA GLU A 20 -43.10 -50.73 -43.06
C GLU A 20 -41.90 -50.83 -42.10
N ALA A 21 -41.18 -51.96 -42.11
CA ALA A 21 -39.96 -52.12 -41.31
C ALA A 21 -38.84 -51.15 -41.73
N VAL A 22 -38.68 -50.89 -43.03
CA VAL A 22 -37.69 -49.94 -43.57
C VAL A 22 -38.06 -48.50 -43.21
N GLU A 23 -39.33 -48.11 -43.37
CA GLU A 23 -39.82 -46.80 -42.97
C GLU A 23 -39.63 -46.57 -41.47
N LYS A 24 -39.95 -47.58 -40.65
CA LYS A 24 -39.75 -47.48 -39.21
C LYS A 24 -38.28 -47.37 -38.81
N ALA A 25 -37.39 -48.10 -39.48
CA ALA A 25 -35.96 -47.98 -39.26
C ALA A 25 -35.46 -46.56 -39.61
N PHE A 26 -35.92 -46.00 -40.73
CA PHE A 26 -35.55 -44.65 -41.15
C PHE A 26 -36.07 -43.57 -40.19
N GLU A 27 -37.29 -43.70 -39.69
CA GLU A 27 -37.83 -42.81 -38.65
C GLU A 27 -36.97 -42.84 -37.38
N ILE A 28 -36.55 -44.03 -36.94
CA ILE A 28 -35.70 -44.18 -35.75
C ILE A 28 -34.32 -43.55 -35.99
N GLU A 29 -33.72 -43.76 -37.16
CA GLU A 29 -32.43 -43.14 -37.49
C GLU A 29 -32.53 -41.61 -37.54
N ALA A 30 -33.58 -41.07 -38.16
CA ALA A 30 -33.80 -39.63 -38.23
C ALA A 30 -34.00 -39.02 -36.83
N ALA A 31 -34.82 -39.65 -35.98
CA ALA A 31 -35.04 -39.21 -34.61
C ALA A 31 -33.75 -39.28 -33.77
N ALA A 32 -32.98 -40.37 -33.88
CA ALA A 32 -31.72 -40.52 -33.16
C ALA A 32 -30.67 -39.48 -33.59
N ALA A 33 -30.62 -39.14 -34.89
CA ALA A 33 -29.74 -38.09 -35.39
C ALA A 33 -30.13 -36.70 -34.85
N GLU A 34 -31.43 -36.39 -34.78
CA GLU A 34 -31.92 -35.14 -34.22
C GLU A 34 -31.60 -35.03 -32.72
N GLU A 35 -31.91 -36.08 -31.94
CA GLU A 35 -31.61 -36.12 -30.51
C GLU A 35 -30.11 -35.98 -30.22
N PHE A 36 -29.26 -36.69 -30.96
CA PHE A 36 -27.81 -36.56 -30.85
C PHE A 36 -27.36 -35.11 -31.09
N GLN A 37 -27.93 -34.44 -32.08
CA GLN A 37 -27.54 -33.10 -32.44
C GLN A 37 -27.95 -32.08 -31.37
N ILE A 38 -29.15 -32.26 -30.79
CA ILE A 38 -29.65 -31.46 -29.68
C ILE A 38 -28.77 -31.64 -28.45
N GLU A 39 -28.50 -32.89 -28.04
CA GLU A 39 -27.74 -33.18 -26.82
C GLU A 39 -26.29 -32.71 -26.95
N LYS A 40 -25.66 -32.93 -28.12
CA LYS A 40 -24.33 -32.39 -28.42
C LYS A 40 -24.30 -30.87 -28.27
N LEU A 41 -25.29 -30.17 -28.81
CA LEU A 41 -25.35 -28.71 -28.74
C LEU A 41 -25.51 -28.24 -27.29
N GLN A 42 -26.41 -28.86 -26.53
CA GLN A 42 -26.63 -28.55 -25.12
C GLN A 42 -25.37 -28.74 -24.27
N LEU A 43 -24.66 -29.87 -24.44
CA LEU A 43 -23.40 -30.13 -23.75
C LEU A 43 -22.33 -29.08 -24.08
N VAL A 44 -22.16 -28.76 -25.36
CA VAL A 44 -21.17 -27.77 -25.81
C VAL A 44 -21.52 -26.37 -25.29
N GLU A 45 -22.79 -25.96 -25.31
CA GLU A 45 -23.21 -24.67 -24.81
C GLU A 45 -23.08 -24.54 -23.29
N ALA A 46 -23.39 -25.60 -22.55
CA ALA A 46 -23.22 -25.66 -21.09
C ALA A 46 -21.75 -25.48 -20.69
N GLU A 47 -20.84 -26.22 -21.32
CA GLU A 47 -19.39 -26.09 -21.04
C GLU A 47 -18.84 -24.74 -21.50
N LYS A 48 -19.25 -24.23 -22.67
CA LYS A 48 -18.87 -22.87 -23.11
C LYS A 48 -19.32 -21.80 -22.11
N LYS A 49 -20.52 -21.94 -21.54
CA LYS A 49 -21.03 -21.01 -20.51
C LYS A 49 -20.18 -21.07 -19.25
N LYS A 50 -19.85 -22.26 -18.77
CA LYS A 50 -18.99 -22.48 -17.60
C LYS A 50 -17.60 -21.88 -17.80
N ILE A 51 -16.97 -22.16 -18.94
CA ILE A 51 -15.66 -21.60 -19.30
C ILE A 51 -15.71 -20.06 -19.30
N ARG A 52 -16.72 -19.45 -19.95
CA ARG A 52 -16.87 -18.00 -19.97
C ARG A 52 -16.95 -17.39 -18.56
N GLN A 53 -17.75 -17.98 -17.68
CA GLN A 53 -17.88 -17.51 -16.29
C GLN A 53 -16.57 -17.61 -15.51
N ASP A 54 -15.81 -18.69 -15.70
CA ASP A 54 -14.53 -18.87 -15.03
C ASP A 54 -13.47 -17.87 -15.53
N TYR A 55 -13.45 -17.59 -16.83
CA TYR A 55 -12.55 -16.59 -17.40
C TYR A 55 -12.94 -15.16 -16.98
N GLU A 56 -14.23 -14.84 -16.90
CA GLU A 56 -14.67 -13.52 -16.40
C GLU A 56 -14.22 -13.29 -14.94
N LYS A 57 -14.29 -14.32 -14.10
CA LYS A 57 -13.77 -14.25 -12.72
C LYS A 57 -12.25 -14.05 -12.70
N LYS A 58 -11.50 -14.79 -13.52
CA LYS A 58 -10.04 -14.68 -13.63
C LYS A 58 -9.61 -13.29 -14.12
N GLU A 59 -10.31 -12.76 -15.12
CA GLU A 59 -10.06 -11.42 -15.66
C GLU A 59 -10.24 -10.35 -14.58
N LYS A 60 -11.37 -10.38 -13.85
CA LYS A 60 -11.62 -9.47 -12.72
C LYS A 60 -10.53 -9.58 -11.64
N GLN A 61 -10.07 -10.78 -11.32
CA GLN A 61 -8.98 -10.97 -10.35
C GLN A 61 -7.66 -10.38 -10.84
N VAL A 62 -7.32 -10.55 -12.11
CA VAL A 62 -6.11 -9.98 -12.71
C VAL A 62 -6.17 -8.46 -12.70
N ASP A 63 -7.32 -7.87 -13.02
CA ASP A 63 -7.49 -6.41 -13.00
C ASP A 63 -7.36 -5.82 -11.60
N ILE A 64 -7.93 -6.48 -10.58
CA ILE A 64 -7.74 -6.07 -9.19
C ILE A 64 -6.26 -6.16 -8.80
N LYS A 65 -5.57 -7.26 -9.14
CA LYS A 65 -4.14 -7.42 -8.86
C LYS A 65 -3.31 -6.33 -9.51
N LYS A 66 -3.56 -6.00 -10.78
CA LYS A 66 -2.89 -4.91 -11.50
C LYS A 66 -3.08 -3.57 -10.81
N LYS A 67 -4.30 -3.26 -10.34
CA LYS A 67 -4.58 -2.02 -9.60
C LYS A 67 -3.84 -1.95 -8.27
N ILE A 68 -3.78 -3.06 -7.53
CA ILE A 68 -3.04 -3.15 -6.27
C ILE A 68 -1.54 -2.94 -6.53
N GLU A 69 -0.99 -3.65 -7.51
CA GLU A 69 0.43 -3.57 -7.86
C GLU A 69 0.82 -2.15 -8.29
N TYR A 70 0.02 -1.52 -9.14
CA TYR A 70 0.20 -0.12 -9.54
C TYR A 70 0.18 0.83 -8.33
N SER A 71 -0.80 0.67 -7.43
CA SER A 71 -0.90 1.48 -6.21
C SER A 71 0.30 1.27 -5.28
N MET A 72 0.75 0.03 -5.13
CA MET A 72 1.93 -0.32 -4.33
C MET A 72 3.21 0.31 -4.90
N GLN A 73 3.42 0.23 -6.21
CA GLN A 73 4.56 0.86 -6.89
C GLN A 73 4.56 2.37 -6.69
N LEU A 74 3.39 3.02 -6.85
CA LEU A 74 3.26 4.46 -6.63
C LEU A 74 3.58 4.85 -5.18
N ASN A 75 3.08 4.08 -4.22
CA ASN A 75 3.34 4.34 -2.80
C ASN A 75 4.81 4.09 -2.43
N ALA A 76 5.44 3.05 -3.00
CA ALA A 76 6.87 2.80 -2.81
C ALA A 76 7.71 3.97 -3.31
N SER A 77 7.47 4.43 -4.54
CA SER A 77 8.16 5.60 -5.11
C SER A 77 7.93 6.86 -4.27
N ARG A 78 6.71 7.08 -3.77
CA ARG A 78 6.41 8.21 -2.89
C ARG A 78 7.21 8.14 -1.58
N ILE A 79 7.30 6.96 -0.96
CA ILE A 79 8.05 6.76 0.28
C ILE A 79 9.54 7.02 0.04
N GLU A 80 10.10 6.54 -1.07
CA GLU A 80 11.50 6.79 -1.43
C GLU A 80 11.81 8.29 -1.55
N VAL A 81 10.94 9.06 -2.20
CA VAL A 81 11.09 10.52 -2.30
C VAL A 81 11.04 11.17 -0.90
N LEU A 82 10.10 10.75 -0.05
CA LEU A 82 9.98 11.29 1.31
C LEU A 82 11.20 10.95 2.17
N GLN A 83 11.75 9.75 2.04
CA GLN A 83 12.98 9.33 2.72
C GLN A 83 14.17 10.17 2.27
N ALA A 84 14.35 10.37 0.96
CA ALA A 84 15.42 11.20 0.44
C ALA A 84 15.31 12.67 0.93
N GLN A 85 14.09 13.20 1.04
CA GLN A 85 13.86 14.53 1.60
C GLN A 85 14.20 14.60 3.10
N ASP A 86 13.79 13.61 3.88
CA ASP A 86 14.09 13.54 5.31
C ASP A 86 15.60 13.39 5.57
N ASP A 87 16.28 12.56 4.78
CA ASP A 87 17.73 12.38 4.85
C ASP A 87 18.48 13.67 4.50
N LEU A 88 18.00 14.41 3.50
CA LEU A 88 18.55 15.73 3.17
C LEU A 88 18.40 16.70 4.35
N VAL A 89 17.21 16.80 4.94
CA VAL A 89 16.96 17.68 6.09
C VAL A 89 17.83 17.28 7.29
N LYS A 90 17.95 15.97 7.57
CA LYS A 90 18.84 15.47 8.64
C LYS A 90 20.30 15.84 8.38
N SER A 91 20.78 15.67 7.15
CA SER A 91 22.16 16.02 6.79
C SER A 91 22.43 17.53 6.93
N MET A 92 21.46 18.37 6.57
CA MET A 92 21.54 19.82 6.76
C MET A 92 21.57 20.19 8.24
N MET A 93 20.71 19.58 9.05
CA MET A 93 20.68 19.80 10.50
C MET A 93 21.99 19.36 11.17
N ASP A 94 22.55 18.22 10.77
CA ASP A 94 23.83 17.73 11.29
C ASP A 94 25.01 18.62 10.86
N SER A 95 24.96 19.17 9.65
CA SER A 95 25.95 20.14 9.18
C SER A 95 25.87 21.44 9.98
N ALA A 96 24.66 21.99 10.18
CA ALA A 96 24.45 23.16 11.02
C ALA A 96 24.88 22.93 12.48
N ARG A 97 24.62 21.75 13.05
CA ARG A 97 25.12 21.36 14.38
C ARG A 97 26.64 21.36 14.45
N LYS A 98 27.32 20.83 13.42
CA LYS A 98 28.79 20.87 13.33
C LYS A 98 29.30 22.31 13.25
N GLU A 99 28.66 23.18 12.47
CA GLU A 99 29.01 24.60 12.41
C GLU A 99 28.85 25.32 13.76
N LEU A 100 27.78 25.03 14.51
CA LEU A 100 27.59 25.54 15.86
C LEU A 100 28.70 25.10 16.82
N LEU A 101 29.19 23.85 16.70
CA LEU A 101 30.35 23.37 17.47
C LEU A 101 31.65 24.09 17.09
N TYR A 102 31.80 24.57 15.85
CA TYR A 102 32.94 25.41 15.49
C TYR A 102 32.83 26.79 16.11
N GLN A 103 31.63 27.40 16.15
CA GLN A 103 31.42 28.69 16.80
C GLN A 103 31.65 28.62 18.32
N SER A 104 31.41 27.49 18.97
CA SER A 104 31.74 27.31 20.40
C SER A 104 33.24 27.26 20.69
N ARG A 105 34.10 27.12 19.67
CA ARG A 105 35.57 27.18 19.84
C ARG A 105 36.10 28.60 19.97
N ASP A 106 35.39 29.59 19.40
CA ASP A 106 35.75 30.99 19.62
C ASP A 106 35.23 31.46 20.98
N HIS A 107 36.16 31.52 21.95
CA HIS A 107 35.88 31.83 23.33
C HIS A 107 35.17 33.19 23.52
N GLN A 108 35.46 34.20 22.71
CA GLN A 108 34.85 35.53 22.87
C GLN A 108 33.41 35.56 22.34
N SER A 109 33.20 35.02 21.14
CA SER A 109 31.87 34.92 20.53
C SER A 109 30.95 34.00 21.33
N TYR A 110 31.49 32.86 21.81
CA TYR A 110 30.75 31.91 22.64
C TYR A 110 30.36 32.51 24.01
N LYS A 111 31.27 33.25 24.66
CA LYS A 111 30.98 33.96 25.92
C LYS A 111 29.84 34.96 25.77
N LYS A 112 29.82 35.73 24.67
CA LYS A 112 28.72 36.66 24.36
C LYS A 112 27.40 35.93 24.12
N LEU A 113 27.42 34.81 23.39
CA LEU A 113 26.26 33.98 23.13
C LEU A 113 25.66 33.39 24.42
N LEU A 114 26.50 32.81 25.28
CA LEU A 114 26.07 32.27 26.59
C LEU A 114 25.37 33.34 27.44
N ARG A 115 25.93 34.55 27.49
CA ARG A 115 25.30 35.66 28.23
C ARG A 115 23.90 35.98 27.70
N ILE A 116 23.72 36.04 26.38
CA ILE A 116 22.42 36.34 25.76
C ILE A 116 21.40 35.23 26.10
N LEU A 117 21.78 33.95 25.96
CA LEU A 117 20.90 32.81 26.25
C LEU A 117 20.49 32.75 27.73
N ILE A 118 21.42 33.04 28.64
CA ILE A 118 21.12 33.11 30.08
C ILE A 118 20.13 34.25 30.34
N VAL A 119 20.40 35.47 29.85
CA VAL A 119 19.48 36.60 30.05
C VAL A 119 18.09 36.32 29.46
N GLN A 120 18.02 35.70 28.28
CA GLN A 120 16.76 35.31 27.64
C GLN A 120 15.96 34.33 28.50
N SER A 121 16.59 33.30 29.04
CA SER A 121 15.91 32.32 29.92
C SER A 121 15.44 32.96 31.23
N LEU A 122 16.27 33.79 31.87
CA LEU A 122 15.90 34.50 33.10
C LEU A 122 14.72 35.45 32.91
N LEU A 123 14.67 36.17 31.77
CA LEU A 123 13.53 37.02 31.40
C LEU A 123 12.23 36.23 31.17
N HIS A 124 12.34 34.98 30.72
CA HIS A 124 11.20 34.11 30.50
C HIS A 124 10.66 33.53 31.82
N LEU A 125 11.55 33.09 32.72
CA LEU A 125 11.18 32.51 34.02
C LEU A 125 10.62 33.54 35.01
N LYS A 126 11.20 34.74 35.10
CA LYS A 126 10.76 35.83 36.02
C LYS A 126 10.69 35.44 37.51
N GLU A 127 11.50 34.50 37.95
CA GLU A 127 11.55 34.04 39.34
C GLU A 127 12.66 34.73 40.15
N SER A 128 12.50 34.79 41.48
CA SER A 128 13.50 35.38 42.38
C SER A 128 14.68 34.45 42.70
N ALA A 129 14.59 33.16 42.39
CA ALA A 129 15.68 32.21 42.58
C ALA A 129 15.66 31.18 41.45
N VAL A 130 16.78 30.97 40.77
CA VAL A 130 16.88 30.10 39.59
C VAL A 130 18.11 29.19 39.72
N ILE A 131 18.00 27.94 39.31
CA ILE A 131 19.14 27.02 39.29
C ILE A 131 19.65 26.92 37.85
N LEU A 132 20.85 27.41 37.60
CA LEU A 132 21.47 27.34 36.27
C LEU A 132 22.32 26.07 36.18
N ARG A 133 22.02 25.23 35.18
CA ARG A 133 22.81 24.02 34.88
C ARG A 133 23.64 24.26 33.62
N CYS A 134 24.93 24.00 33.69
CA CYS A 134 25.87 24.14 32.57
C CYS A 134 26.81 22.93 32.51
N ARG A 135 27.54 22.78 31.39
CA ARG A 135 28.60 21.76 31.28
C ARG A 135 29.75 22.13 32.23
N LYS A 136 30.51 21.12 32.67
CA LYS A 136 31.70 21.33 33.52
C LYS A 136 32.71 22.28 32.89
N GLU A 137 32.93 22.13 31.58
CA GLU A 137 33.87 22.95 30.79
C GLU A 137 33.45 24.43 30.71
N ASP A 138 32.15 24.72 30.81
CA ASP A 138 31.62 26.08 30.65
C ASP A 138 31.51 26.83 32.00
N LEU A 139 31.85 26.20 33.12
CA LEU A 139 31.61 26.75 34.46
C LEU A 139 32.36 28.07 34.68
N GLU A 140 33.66 28.12 34.35
CA GLU A 140 34.49 29.32 34.47
C GLU A 140 34.02 30.44 33.52
N LEU A 141 33.55 30.07 32.34
CA LEU A 141 33.00 30.99 31.33
C LEU A 141 31.70 31.65 31.80
N VAL A 142 30.81 30.86 32.41
CA VAL A 142 29.53 31.34 32.94
C VAL A 142 29.75 32.26 34.16
N GLU A 143 30.63 31.88 35.08
CA GLU A 143 30.99 32.72 36.24
C GLU A 143 31.63 34.04 35.80
N SER A 144 32.58 33.99 34.85
CA SER A 144 33.25 35.18 34.34
C SER A 144 32.36 36.07 33.46
N SER A 145 31.26 35.56 32.90
CA SER A 145 30.28 36.33 32.14
C SER A 145 29.29 37.08 33.03
N TRP A 146 29.06 36.55 34.23
CA TRP A 146 28.15 37.12 35.21
C TRP A 146 28.74 38.34 35.93
N ASN A 147 30.06 38.35 36.16
CA ASN A 147 30.76 39.41 36.89
C ASN A 147 30.83 40.78 36.20
N LEU A 148 30.26 40.94 34.99
CA LEU A 148 30.26 42.21 34.26
C LEU A 148 28.85 42.80 34.09
N ARG A 149 28.55 43.70 35.04
CA ARG A 149 27.64 44.85 34.95
C ARG A 149 26.15 44.54 34.83
N GLY A 150 25.46 44.64 35.97
CA GLY A 150 24.23 45.43 36.08
C GLY A 150 22.96 44.83 35.48
N MET A 151 22.32 43.92 36.21
CA MET A 151 20.85 43.76 36.12
C MET A 151 20.26 43.85 37.53
N SER A 152 20.11 45.08 38.00
CA SER A 152 19.18 45.40 39.09
C SER A 152 17.76 45.37 38.52
N MET A 153 17.17 44.18 38.44
CA MET A 153 15.72 44.09 38.31
C MET A 153 15.11 44.28 39.70
N ARG A 154 14.86 45.55 40.03
CA ARG A 154 13.94 46.05 41.07
C ARG A 154 13.81 45.15 42.32
N LYS A 155 14.68 45.41 43.31
CA LYS A 155 14.49 45.12 44.75
C LYS A 155 14.29 43.66 45.21
N ARG A 156 14.61 42.63 44.42
CA ARG A 156 14.77 41.25 44.96
C ARG A 156 16.14 40.71 44.55
N LYS A 157 16.96 40.30 45.52
CA LYS A 157 18.21 39.58 45.25
C LYS A 157 17.85 38.29 44.51
N MET A 158 18.22 38.22 43.24
CA MET A 158 18.04 37.03 42.44
C MET A 158 19.14 36.04 42.79
N TYR A 159 18.79 34.89 43.36
CA TYR A 159 19.76 33.86 43.73
C TYR A 159 19.91 32.85 42.60
N ILE A 160 21.10 32.80 41.97
CA ILE A 160 21.42 31.80 40.96
C ILE A 160 22.32 30.73 41.60
N ARG A 161 21.86 29.48 41.63
CA ARG A 161 22.69 28.35 42.07
C ARG A 161 23.22 27.61 40.84
N LEU A 162 24.54 27.62 40.66
CA LEU A 162 25.21 26.86 39.60
C LEU A 162 25.31 25.38 39.99
N LYS A 163 24.96 24.50 39.06
CA LYS A 163 25.22 23.06 39.15
C LYS A 163 25.81 22.57 37.83
N SER A 164 26.99 21.97 37.86
CA SER A 164 27.57 21.32 36.69
C SER A 164 26.84 20.00 36.40
N TRP A 165 26.69 19.67 35.12
CA TRP A 165 26.26 18.35 34.65
C TRP A 165 27.42 17.35 34.66
#